data_AF-S3Z8U2-F1
#
_entry.id   AF-S3Z8U2-F1
#
_cell.length_a   1.000
_cell.length_b   1.000
_cell.length_c   1.000
_cell.angle_alpha   90.00
_cell.angle_beta   90.00
_cell.angle_gamma   90.00
#
_symmetry.space_group_name_H-M   'P 1'
#
loop_
_entity.id
_entity.type
_entity.pdbx_description
1 polymer ?
#
loop_
_entity_poly.entity_id
_entity_poly.type
_entity_poly.pdbx_seq_one_letter_code
_entity_poly.pdbx_strand_id
1 'polypeptide(L)'
;MKLCEAHAPALERVDHQARLVHADINPKNILVSRTASGWRVDAVLDWEFSYSGCPYGDAANMLRFGDAYPDGFVDGFRRGFRDGRALPDEDWEYLGRVLDMFALSDLVTRPPGHEIADAAAGMIRRWTARPFT
;
A
#
# COMPACT_ATOMS: atom_id res chain seq x y z
N MET A 1 -20.80 -8.68 -0.19
CA MET A 1 -21.18 -7.32 0.25
C MET A 1 -20.83 -7.03 1.72
N LYS A 2 -19.82 -7.66 2.34
CA LYS A 2 -19.49 -7.38 3.76
C LYS A 2 -18.00 -7.13 4.05
N LEU A 3 -17.15 -6.99 3.03
CA LEU A 3 -15.70 -6.84 3.27
C LEU A 3 -15.40 -5.52 4.01
N CYS A 4 -15.79 -4.37 3.45
CA CYS A 4 -15.57 -3.08 4.11
C CYS A 4 -16.28 -3.00 5.47
N GLU A 5 -17.53 -3.46 5.56
CA GLU A 5 -18.31 -3.46 6.80
C GLU A 5 -17.64 -4.29 7.91
N ALA A 6 -17.13 -5.48 7.59
CA ALA A 6 -16.47 -6.36 8.56
C ALA A 6 -15.15 -5.78 9.09
N HIS A 7 -14.44 -4.99 8.29
CA HIS A 7 -13.14 -4.43 8.64
C HIS A 7 -13.19 -2.96 9.10
N ALA A 8 -14.32 -2.27 8.96
CA ALA A 8 -14.47 -0.87 9.34
C ALA A 8 -14.04 -0.54 10.79
N PRO A 9 -14.34 -1.36 11.82
CA PRO A 9 -13.89 -1.08 13.19
C PRO A 9 -12.37 -1.02 13.34
N ALA A 10 -11.60 -1.64 12.43
CA ALA A 10 -10.15 -1.56 12.48
C ALA A 10 -9.61 -0.14 12.19
N LEU A 11 -10.38 0.70 11.51
CA LEU A 11 -9.99 2.08 11.20
C LEU A 11 -9.90 2.94 12.46
N GLU A 12 -10.70 2.66 13.51
CA GLU A 12 -10.64 3.38 14.79
C GLU A 12 -9.24 3.28 15.43
N ARG A 13 -8.52 2.17 15.20
CA ARG A 13 -7.16 1.95 15.71
C ARG A 13 -6.15 2.93 15.13
N VAL A 14 -6.40 3.46 13.94
CA VAL A 14 -5.46 4.30 13.18
C VAL A 14 -5.98 5.71 12.91
N ASP A 15 -7.19 6.05 13.35
CA ASP A 15 -7.84 7.35 13.12
C ASP A 15 -7.06 8.53 13.72
N HIS A 16 -6.30 8.28 14.78
CA HIS A 16 -5.44 9.27 15.42
C HIS A 16 -4.14 9.58 14.63
N GLN A 17 -3.83 8.81 13.57
CA GLN A 17 -2.59 8.98 12.82
C GLN A 17 -2.67 10.18 11.88
N ALA A 18 -1.70 11.08 12.00
CA ALA A 18 -1.55 12.25 11.16
C ALA A 18 -0.10 12.38 10.68
N ARG A 19 0.26 11.61 9.65
CA ARG A 19 1.57 11.61 8.99
C ARG A 19 1.41 11.98 7.53
N LEU A 20 2.46 12.50 6.92
CA LEU A 20 2.47 12.72 5.47
C LEU A 20 2.43 11.35 4.78
N VAL A 21 1.34 11.10 4.04
CA VAL A 21 1.09 9.92 3.21
C VAL A 21 1.22 10.36 1.76
N HIS A 22 1.93 9.59 0.95
CA HIS A 22 2.12 9.85 -0.47
C HIS A 22 0.91 9.48 -1.33
N ALA A 23 0.20 8.42 -0.94
CA ALA A 23 -1.03 7.91 -1.58
C ALA A 23 -0.90 7.30 -2.99
N ASP A 24 0.26 7.39 -3.65
CA ASP A 24 0.62 6.64 -4.87
C ASP A 24 2.06 6.10 -4.79
N ILE A 25 2.56 5.74 -3.60
CA ILE A 25 3.92 5.20 -3.50
C ILE A 25 3.99 3.78 -4.10
N ASN A 26 4.84 3.60 -5.09
CA ASN A 26 5.14 2.32 -5.72
C ASN A 26 6.51 2.42 -6.43
N PRO A 27 7.09 1.32 -6.95
CA PRO A 27 8.45 1.34 -7.49
C PRO A 27 8.68 2.37 -8.61
N LYS A 28 7.66 2.73 -9.40
CA LYS A 28 7.80 3.70 -10.50
C LYS A 28 8.10 5.11 -9.99
N ASN A 29 7.74 5.41 -8.74
CA ASN A 29 7.85 6.74 -8.11
C ASN A 29 9.11 6.88 -7.23
N ILE A 30 10.04 5.90 -7.28
CA ILE A 30 11.28 5.91 -6.49
C ILE A 30 12.49 5.99 -7.43
N LEU A 31 13.27 7.05 -7.30
CA LEU A 31 14.56 7.17 -7.97
C LEU A 31 15.66 6.57 -7.12
N VAL A 32 16.48 5.72 -7.73
CA VAL A 32 17.61 5.08 -7.08
C VAL A 32 18.89 5.26 -7.88
N SER A 33 20.02 5.38 -7.18
CA SER A 33 21.35 5.31 -7.78
C SER A 33 22.17 4.18 -7.17
N ARG A 34 23.12 3.69 -7.97
CA ARG A 34 24.09 2.70 -7.53
C ARG A 34 25.21 3.38 -6.76
N THR A 35 25.56 2.84 -5.60
CA THR A 35 26.67 3.25 -4.75
C THR A 35 27.69 2.12 -4.60
N ALA A 36 28.83 2.38 -3.96
CA ALA A 36 29.83 1.33 -3.69
C ALA A 36 29.30 0.23 -2.76
N SER A 37 28.33 0.53 -1.90
CA SER A 37 27.74 -0.38 -0.92
C SER A 37 26.38 -0.95 -1.33
N GLY A 38 25.89 -0.65 -2.55
CA GLY A 38 24.63 -1.18 -3.06
C GLY A 38 23.81 -0.12 -3.80
N TRP A 39 22.54 0.03 -3.41
CA TRP A 39 21.61 1.00 -3.97
C TRP A 39 21.20 2.01 -2.90
N ARG A 40 20.93 3.25 -3.33
CA ARG A 40 20.42 4.32 -2.48
C ARG A 40 19.19 4.93 -3.14
N VAL A 41 18.16 5.22 -2.34
CA VAL A 41 17.03 6.04 -2.76
C VAL A 41 17.48 7.50 -2.79
N ASP A 42 17.41 8.14 -3.95
CA ASP A 42 17.78 9.54 -4.12
C ASP A 42 16.57 10.48 -4.06
N ALA A 43 15.40 10.03 -4.54
CA ALA A 43 14.18 10.82 -4.50
C ALA A 43 12.92 9.95 -4.52
N VAL A 44 11.84 10.55 -4.04
CA VAL A 44 10.47 10.06 -4.18
C VAL A 44 9.70 11.12 -4.96
N LEU A 45 9.04 10.71 -6.05
CA LEU A 45 8.40 11.58 -7.03
C LEU A 45 6.87 11.53 -6.89
N ASP A 46 6.18 12.48 -7.49
CA ASP A 46 4.72 12.42 -7.72
C ASP A 46 3.85 12.49 -6.45
N TRP A 47 3.99 13.60 -5.71
CA TRP A 47 3.30 13.83 -4.44
C TRP A 47 1.87 14.39 -4.58
N GLU A 48 1.26 14.41 -5.76
CA GLU A 48 0.01 15.15 -6.00
C GLU A 48 -1.21 14.62 -5.23
N PHE A 49 -1.19 13.35 -4.82
CA PHE A 49 -2.23 12.72 -4.02
C PHE A 49 -1.99 12.76 -2.51
N SER A 50 -0.94 13.47 -2.08
CA SER A 50 -0.50 13.39 -0.69
C SER A 50 -1.48 14.00 0.30
N TYR A 51 -1.60 13.40 1.47
CA TYR A 51 -2.50 13.86 2.53
C TYR A 51 -1.94 13.55 3.92
N SER A 52 -2.60 14.07 4.96
CA SER A 52 -2.30 13.75 6.36
C SER A 52 -3.11 12.52 6.80
N GLY A 53 -2.45 11.41 7.11
CA GLY A 53 -3.13 10.18 7.53
C GLY A 53 -2.20 9.09 8.05
N CYS A 54 -2.63 7.84 7.94
CA CYS A 54 -1.89 6.68 8.42
C CYS A 54 -0.86 6.17 7.38
N PRO A 55 0.43 6.02 7.75
CA PRO A 55 1.48 5.57 6.83
C PRO A 55 1.32 4.12 6.34
N TYR A 56 0.46 3.33 6.99
CA TYR A 56 0.15 1.97 6.51
C TYR A 56 -0.56 1.97 5.15
N GLY A 57 -1.22 3.07 4.78
CA GLY A 57 -1.80 3.24 3.44
C GLY A 57 -0.73 3.24 2.34
N ASP A 58 0.41 3.91 2.58
CA ASP A 58 1.57 3.89 1.69
C ASP A 58 2.21 2.51 1.61
N ALA A 59 2.30 1.82 2.74
CA ALA A 59 2.81 0.44 2.78
C ALA A 59 1.94 -0.51 1.96
N ALA A 60 0.61 -0.35 2.05
CA ALA A 60 -0.33 -1.16 1.30
C ALA A 60 -0.31 -0.84 -0.20
N ASN A 61 -0.21 0.45 -0.56
CA ASN A 61 0.04 0.91 -1.92
C ASN A 61 1.26 0.21 -2.55
N MET A 62 2.38 0.19 -1.82
CA MET A 62 3.60 -0.49 -2.25
C MET A 62 3.39 -2.00 -2.40
N LEU A 63 2.68 -2.66 -1.48
CA LEU A 63 2.53 -4.12 -1.48
C LEU A 63 1.42 -4.66 -2.40
N ARG A 64 0.53 -3.80 -2.89
CA ARG A 64 -0.72 -4.16 -3.58
C ARG A 64 -0.53 -5.19 -4.70
N PHE A 65 0.47 -4.97 -5.55
CA PHE A 65 0.81 -5.85 -6.68
C PHE A 65 2.14 -6.55 -6.47
N GLY A 66 2.48 -6.87 -5.21
CA GLY A 66 3.76 -7.46 -4.84
C GLY A 66 4.12 -8.75 -5.58
N ASP A 67 3.12 -9.53 -6.01
CA ASP A 67 3.33 -10.76 -6.81
C ASP A 67 3.97 -10.49 -8.19
N ALA A 68 3.88 -9.26 -8.70
CA ALA A 68 4.47 -8.85 -9.97
C ALA A 68 5.88 -8.27 -9.81
N TYR A 69 6.39 -8.16 -8.58
CA TYR A 69 7.71 -7.58 -8.31
C TYR A 69 8.81 -8.65 -8.34
N PRO A 70 10.08 -8.26 -8.56
CA PRO A 70 11.20 -9.18 -8.49
C PRO A 70 11.31 -9.87 -7.13
N ASP A 71 11.84 -11.10 -7.15
CA ASP A 71 12.07 -11.90 -5.94
C ASP A 71 12.81 -11.11 -4.85
N GLY A 72 12.30 -11.21 -3.62
CA GLY A 72 12.87 -10.53 -2.45
C GLY A 72 12.53 -9.05 -2.32
N PHE A 73 11.87 -8.41 -3.30
CA PHE A 73 11.44 -7.00 -3.17
C PHE A 73 10.49 -6.82 -1.98
N VAL A 74 9.42 -7.62 -1.93
CA VAL A 74 8.39 -7.55 -0.89
C VAL A 74 8.99 -7.78 0.49
N ASP A 75 9.85 -8.77 0.65
CA ASP A 75 10.51 -9.08 1.92
C ASP A 75 11.52 -7.99 2.32
N GLY A 76 12.22 -7.41 1.34
CA GLY A 76 13.07 -6.24 1.53
C GLY A 76 12.29 -5.03 2.03
N PHE A 77 11.17 -4.72 1.38
CA PHE A 77 10.28 -3.62 1.78
C PHE A 77 9.72 -3.85 3.18
N ARG A 78 9.15 -5.04 3.46
CA ARG A 78 8.62 -5.39 4.79
C ARG A 78 9.65 -5.20 5.90
N ARG A 79 10.89 -5.65 5.68
CA ARG A 79 11.99 -5.45 6.65
C ARG A 79 12.29 -3.97 6.85
N GLY A 80 12.54 -3.23 5.76
CA GLY A 80 12.84 -1.80 5.84
C GLY A 80 11.73 -0.96 6.46
N PHE A 81 10.47 -1.29 6.15
CA PHE A 81 9.30 -0.62 6.70
C PHE A 81 9.18 -0.86 8.21
N ARG A 82 9.34 -2.11 8.68
CA ARG A 82 9.36 -2.45 10.12
C ARG A 82 10.51 -1.81 10.89
N ASP A 83 11.70 -1.76 10.29
CA ASP A 83 12.89 -1.18 10.92
C ASP A 83 12.81 0.37 11.00
N GLY A 84 11.95 0.97 10.17
CA GLY A 84 11.55 2.37 10.28
C GLY A 84 10.81 2.59 11.59
N ARG A 85 11.45 3.27 12.55
CA ARG A 85 11.05 3.43 13.97
C ARG A 85 9.70 4.11 14.26
N ALA A 86 8.78 4.19 13.29
CA ALA A 86 7.55 4.97 13.37
C ALA A 86 6.26 4.13 13.24
N LEU A 87 6.33 2.80 13.17
CA LEU A 87 5.14 1.96 13.10
C LEU A 87 4.70 1.51 14.51
N PRO A 88 3.52 1.92 14.98
CA PRO A 88 3.03 1.56 16.32
C PRO A 88 2.53 0.11 16.46
N ASP A 89 2.23 -0.61 15.37
CA ASP A 89 1.49 -1.88 15.44
C ASP A 89 2.15 -3.07 14.71
N GLU A 90 2.10 -4.25 15.32
CA GLU A 90 2.48 -5.52 14.68
C GLU A 90 1.56 -5.89 13.50
N ASP A 91 0.30 -5.44 13.53
CA ASP A 91 -0.73 -5.72 12.52
C ASP A 91 -0.75 -4.74 11.33
N TRP A 92 0.32 -3.98 11.09
CA TRP A 92 0.33 -2.91 10.09
C TRP A 92 -0.06 -3.38 8.67
N GLU A 93 0.25 -4.64 8.29
CA GLU A 93 -0.15 -5.18 6.98
C GLU A 93 -1.66 -5.36 6.88
N TYR A 94 -2.30 -5.81 7.97
CA TYR A 94 -3.76 -5.93 8.03
C TYR A 94 -4.40 -4.55 7.93
N LEU A 95 -3.98 -3.60 8.78
CA LEU A 95 -4.50 -2.24 8.79
C LEU A 95 -4.26 -1.53 7.44
N GLY A 96 -3.10 -1.75 6.83
CA GLY A 96 -2.77 -1.29 5.49
C GLY A 96 -3.74 -1.83 4.44
N ARG A 97 -4.07 -3.12 4.44
CA ARG A 97 -5.06 -3.69 3.50
C ARG A 97 -6.45 -3.11 3.70
N VAL A 98 -6.86 -2.81 4.93
CA VAL A 98 -8.14 -2.13 5.21
C VAL A 98 -8.13 -0.74 4.60
N LEU A 99 -7.06 0.03 4.78
CA LEU A 99 -6.89 1.35 4.17
C LEU A 99 -6.83 1.27 2.63
N ASP A 100 -6.20 0.24 2.07
CA ASP A 100 -6.07 0.06 0.62
C ASP A 100 -7.41 -0.17 -0.09
N MET A 101 -8.46 -0.57 0.63
CA MET A 101 -9.81 -0.68 0.05
C MET A 101 -10.30 0.64 -0.55
N PHE A 102 -9.90 1.80 -0.01
CA PHE A 102 -10.25 3.10 -0.58
C PHE A 102 -9.58 3.30 -1.94
N ALA A 103 -8.27 3.03 -2.04
CA ALA A 103 -7.54 3.14 -3.28
C ALA A 103 -8.03 2.12 -4.33
N LEU A 104 -8.29 0.88 -3.92
CA LEU A 104 -8.87 -0.14 -4.81
C LEU A 104 -10.25 0.26 -5.32
N SER A 105 -11.08 0.90 -4.49
CA SER A 105 -12.40 1.40 -4.89
C SER A 105 -12.31 2.51 -5.93
N ASP A 106 -11.31 3.39 -5.83
CA ASP A 106 -11.04 4.42 -6.85
C ASP A 106 -10.51 3.80 -8.16
N LEU A 107 -9.53 2.90 -8.07
CA LEU A 107 -8.91 2.27 -9.24
C LEU A 107 -9.92 1.54 -10.14
N VAL A 108 -10.93 0.91 -9.56
CA VAL A 108 -11.96 0.18 -10.34
C VAL A 108 -13.00 1.09 -10.99
N THR A 109 -12.96 2.41 -10.76
CA THR A 109 -13.79 3.38 -11.49
C THR A 109 -13.24 3.73 -12.88
N ARG A 110 -11.99 3.35 -13.17
CA ARG A 110 -11.34 3.61 -14.45
C ARG A 110 -12.03 2.86 -15.60
N PRO A 111 -11.88 3.33 -16.85
CA PRO A 111 -12.52 2.70 -18.00
C PRO A 111 -12.13 1.22 -18.19
N PRO A 112 -13.02 0.39 -18.78
CA PRO A 112 -12.72 -1.00 -19.11
C PRO A 112 -11.46 -1.15 -19.98
N GLY A 113 -10.67 -2.19 -19.71
CA GLY A 113 -9.41 -2.46 -20.43
C GLY A 113 -8.20 -1.71 -19.88
N HIS A 114 -8.36 -0.95 -18.79
CA HIS A 114 -7.24 -0.37 -18.08
C HIS A 114 -6.57 -1.43 -17.19
N GLU A 115 -5.32 -1.81 -17.50
CA GLU A 115 -4.59 -2.91 -16.84
C GLU A 115 -4.60 -2.85 -15.31
N ILE A 116 -4.33 -1.67 -14.73
CA ILE A 116 -4.36 -1.48 -13.27
C ILE A 116 -5.75 -1.66 -12.67
N ALA A 117 -6.81 -1.23 -13.37
CA ALA A 117 -8.18 -1.38 -12.90
C ALA A 117 -8.59 -2.85 -12.91
N ASP A 118 -8.19 -3.60 -13.94
CA ASP A 118 -8.42 -5.04 -14.05
C ASP A 118 -7.68 -5.80 -12.95
N ALA A 119 -6.44 -5.42 -12.64
CA ALA A 119 -5.66 -5.98 -11.54
C ALA A 119 -6.30 -5.68 -10.17
N ALA A 120 -6.74 -4.45 -9.93
CA ALA A 120 -7.47 -4.05 -8.72
C ALA A 120 -8.78 -4.84 -8.56
N ALA A 121 -9.57 -4.97 -9.62
CA ALA A 121 -10.79 -5.77 -9.62
C ALA A 121 -10.50 -7.26 -9.32
N GLY A 122 -9.39 -7.79 -9.85
CA GLY A 122 -8.90 -9.13 -9.52
C GLY A 122 -8.58 -9.29 -8.03
N MET A 123 -7.94 -8.29 -7.42
CA MET A 123 -7.63 -8.29 -5.99
C MET A 123 -8.89 -8.24 -5.12
N ILE A 124 -9.85 -7.37 -5.45
CA ILE A 124 -11.15 -7.28 -4.76
C ILE A 124 -11.89 -8.63 -4.83
N ARG A 125 -11.91 -9.29 -6.00
CA ARG A 125 -12.49 -10.63 -6.14
C ARG A 125 -11.80 -11.66 -5.22
N ARG A 126 -10.47 -11.62 -5.10
CA ARG A 126 -9.73 -12.52 -4.19
C ARG A 126 -10.09 -12.24 -2.73
N TRP A 127 -10.09 -10.98 -2.30
CA TRP A 127 -10.41 -10.61 -0.92
C TRP A 127 -11.86 -10.90 -0.55
N THR A 128 -12.80 -10.78 -1.49
CA THR A 128 -14.20 -11.12 -1.23
C THR A 128 -14.43 -12.63 -1.17
N ALA A 129 -13.68 -13.43 -1.93
CA ALA A 129 -13.75 -14.89 -1.89
C ALA A 129 -13.02 -15.49 -0.67
N ARG A 130 -11.90 -14.88 -0.28
CA ARG A 130 -11.09 -15.27 0.88
C ARG A 130 -10.65 -14.00 1.61
N PRO A 131 -11.47 -13.52 2.57
CA PRO A 131 -11.12 -12.35 3.38
C PRO A 131 -9.77 -12.54 4.06
N PHE A 132 -8.95 -11.50 4.02
CA PHE A 132 -7.73 -11.49 4.79
C PHE A 132 -8.09 -11.29 6.27
N THR A 133 -7.37 -12.02 7.13
CA THR A 133 -7.46 -11.88 8.59
C THR A 133 -6.44 -10.88 9.09
#